data_AF-A0A519PPS0-F1
#
_entry.id   AF-A0A519PPS0-F1
#
_cell.length_a   1.000
_cell.length_b   1.000
_cell.length_c   1.000
_cell.angle_alpha   90.00
_cell.angle_beta   90.00
_cell.angle_gamma   90.00
#
_symmetry.space_group_name_H-M   'P 1'
#
loop_
_entity.id
_entity.type
_entity.pdbx_description
1 polymer ?
#
loop_
_entity_poly.entity_id
_entity_poly.type
_entity_poly.pdbx_seq_one_letter_code
_entity_poly.pdbx_strand_id
1 'polypeptide(L)'
;MASGEERYQEFAPPPALRPFVRVIWTYDAPDPTPTIQRIAPDGCPELIFDLGAPYAEQHDDGVFRLQPTALFAGQMTRPLVMRPTGPTELVAVRFEPDGARGFLGRPLSEATDRRLDMVERLAGFVAPAGDPTGQVAAIAGWLEAQMGRAEWTIDPMIREPALNGALF
;
A
#
# COMPACT_ATOMS: atom_id res chain seq x y z
N MET A 1 31.31 -4.89 6.62
CA MET A 1 30.09 -4.22 6.14
C MET A 1 29.01 -4.61 7.11
N ALA A 2 28.45 -3.67 7.87
CA ALA A 2 27.32 -4.00 8.75
C ALA A 2 26.14 -4.37 7.84
N SER A 3 25.72 -5.64 7.87
CA SER A 3 24.44 -6.04 7.33
C SER A 3 23.38 -5.25 8.08
N GLY A 4 22.71 -4.30 7.41
CA GLY A 4 21.57 -3.62 8.01
C GLY A 4 20.47 -4.63 8.28
N GLU A 5 19.92 -4.64 9.49
CA GLU A 5 18.78 -5.49 9.84
C GLU A 5 17.54 -5.06 9.04
N GLU A 6 16.76 -6.03 8.58
CA GLU A 6 15.43 -5.76 8.01
C GLU A 6 14.51 -5.18 9.09
N ARG A 7 13.79 -4.10 8.76
CA ARG A 7 12.95 -3.36 9.70
C ARG A 7 11.57 -3.12 9.12
N TYR A 8 10.54 -3.60 9.82
CA TYR A 8 9.14 -3.32 9.55
C TYR A 8 8.52 -2.51 10.69
N GLN A 9 7.80 -1.43 10.37
CA GLN A 9 7.15 -0.59 11.37
C GLN A 9 5.76 -0.16 10.89
N GLU A 10 4.81 -0.18 11.81
CA GLU A 10 3.43 0.29 11.61
C GLU A 10 3.18 1.56 12.41
N PHE A 11 2.42 2.47 11.81
CA PHE A 11 2.10 3.79 12.36
C PHE A 11 0.59 4.03 12.23
N ALA A 12 -0.01 4.52 13.32
CA ALA A 12 -1.40 4.92 13.30
C ALA A 12 -1.60 6.12 12.35
N PRO A 13 -2.65 6.11 11.50
CA PRO A 13 -2.91 7.23 10.61
C PRO A 13 -3.38 8.47 11.38
N PRO A 14 -3.12 9.68 10.86
CA PRO A 14 -3.69 10.92 11.37
C PRO A 14 -5.21 10.87 11.47
N PRO A 15 -5.83 11.62 12.40
CA PRO A 15 -7.27 11.57 12.63
C PRO A 15 -8.13 11.73 11.38
N ALA A 16 -7.73 12.60 10.45
CA ALA A 16 -8.47 12.87 9.22
C ALA A 16 -8.48 11.67 8.25
N LEU A 17 -7.45 10.82 8.29
CA LEU A 17 -7.31 9.65 7.42
C LEU A 17 -7.87 8.35 8.03
N ARG A 18 -8.08 8.28 9.36
CA ARG A 18 -8.58 7.07 10.06
C ARG A 18 -9.84 6.45 9.47
N PRO A 19 -10.81 7.21 8.91
CA PRO A 19 -11.94 6.58 8.25
C PRO A 19 -11.55 5.83 6.97
N PHE A 20 -10.41 6.10 6.34
CA PHE A 20 -10.07 5.52 5.03
C PHE A 20 -8.83 4.62 5.10
N VAL A 21 -7.94 4.89 6.05
CA VAL A 21 -6.64 4.27 6.22
C VAL A 21 -6.65 3.46 7.51
N ARG A 22 -6.26 2.20 7.39
CA ARG A 22 -6.10 1.29 8.53
C ARG A 22 -4.77 1.54 9.23
N VAL A 23 -3.69 1.59 8.45
CA VAL A 23 -2.31 1.75 8.95
C VAL A 23 -1.40 2.31 7.86
N ILE A 24 -0.40 3.08 8.27
CA ILE A 24 0.73 3.44 7.40
C ILE A 24 1.93 2.62 7.88
N TRP A 25 2.66 2.01 6.97
CA TRP A 25 3.79 1.16 7.33
C TRP A 25 5.02 1.47 6.49
N THR A 26 6.20 1.20 7.06
CA THR A 26 7.48 1.32 6.38
C THR A 26 8.22 -0.01 6.43
N TYR A 27 9.03 -0.26 5.40
CA TYR A 27 9.91 -1.41 5.34
C TYR A 27 11.27 -0.98 4.79
N ASP A 28 12.34 -1.38 5.48
CA ASP A 28 13.73 -1.14 5.10
C ASP A 28 14.50 -2.47 5.19
N ALA A 29 15.19 -2.82 4.12
CA ALA A 29 16.03 -4.00 4.01
C ALA A 29 17.23 -3.68 3.11
N PRO A 30 18.36 -3.22 3.68
CA PRO A 30 19.55 -2.83 2.92
C PRO A 30 20.24 -4.00 2.19
N ASP A 31 20.12 -5.22 2.71
CA ASP A 31 20.69 -6.45 2.13
C ASP A 31 19.65 -7.58 2.18
N PRO A 32 18.58 -7.50 1.37
CA PRO A 32 17.49 -8.44 1.46
C PRO A 32 17.90 -9.78 0.84
N THR A 33 17.50 -10.88 1.49
CA THR A 33 17.72 -12.20 0.90
C THR A 33 16.88 -12.31 -0.38
N PRO A 34 17.42 -12.81 -1.51
CA PRO A 34 16.70 -12.93 -2.78
C PRO A 34 15.69 -14.09 -2.80
N THR A 35 15.04 -14.37 -1.67
CA THR A 35 14.03 -15.40 -1.53
C THR A 35 12.70 -14.95 -2.11
N ILE A 36 11.94 -15.92 -2.62
CA ILE A 36 10.57 -15.70 -3.06
C ILE A 36 9.70 -15.50 -1.82
N GLN A 37 9.04 -14.35 -1.76
CA GLN A 37 8.05 -13.99 -0.75
C GLN A 37 6.65 -14.29 -1.27
N ARG A 38 5.78 -14.75 -0.37
CA ARG A 38 4.37 -15.01 -0.64
C ARG A 38 3.52 -14.18 0.30
N ILE A 39 2.84 -13.17 -0.23
CA ILE A 39 1.96 -12.29 0.52
C ILE A 39 0.54 -12.84 0.45
N ALA A 40 -0.08 -13.10 1.61
CA ALA A 40 -1.44 -13.61 1.69
C ALA A 40 -2.46 -12.47 1.45
N PRO A 41 -3.62 -12.76 0.82
CA PRO A 41 -4.72 -11.80 0.75
C PRO A 41 -5.26 -11.42 2.13
N ASP A 42 -5.34 -10.12 2.43
CA ASP A 42 -5.88 -9.58 3.68
C ASP A 42 -7.14 -8.70 3.48
N GLY A 43 -7.60 -8.58 2.22
CA GLY A 43 -8.76 -7.77 1.83
C GLY A 43 -8.52 -6.26 1.87
N CYS A 44 -7.29 -5.79 2.10
CA CYS A 44 -6.98 -4.36 2.18
C CYS A 44 -6.16 -3.94 0.96
N PRO A 45 -6.63 -2.97 0.16
CA PRO A 45 -5.79 -2.39 -0.89
C PRO A 45 -4.72 -1.49 -0.28
N GLU A 46 -3.60 -1.34 -0.99
CA GLU A 46 -2.45 -0.56 -0.53
C GLU A 46 -1.95 0.41 -1.59
N LEU A 47 -1.54 1.61 -1.18
CA LEU A 47 -0.70 2.51 -1.97
C LEU A 47 0.73 2.37 -1.49
N ILE A 48 1.66 2.02 -2.38
CA ILE A 48 3.06 1.74 -2.05
C ILE A 48 3.94 2.71 -2.84
N PHE A 49 4.97 3.26 -2.18
CA PHE A 49 6.01 4.08 -2.77
C PHE A 49 7.39 3.55 -2.36
N ASP A 50 8.15 3.06 -3.35
CA ASP A 50 9.51 2.58 -3.18
C ASP A 50 10.49 3.77 -3.21
N LEU A 51 11.30 3.89 -2.16
CA LEU A 51 12.48 4.76 -2.08
C LEU A 51 13.75 4.02 -2.55
N GLY A 52 13.76 2.69 -2.44
CA GLY A 52 14.84 1.79 -2.87
C GLY A 52 14.56 1.11 -4.22
N ALA A 53 15.04 -0.12 -4.36
CA ALA A 53 14.78 -0.94 -5.55
C ALA A 53 13.34 -1.51 -5.51
N PRO A 54 12.58 -1.43 -6.62
CA PRO A 54 11.25 -2.00 -6.67
C PRO A 54 11.29 -3.53 -6.64
N TYR A 55 10.21 -4.13 -6.13
CA TYR A 55 10.04 -5.58 -6.16
C TYR A 55 9.80 -6.09 -7.58
N ALA A 56 10.15 -7.35 -7.82
CA ALA A 56 9.68 -8.09 -8.98
C ALA A 56 8.54 -9.03 -8.57
N GLU A 57 7.42 -8.97 -9.29
CA GLU A 57 6.23 -9.81 -9.09
C GLU A 57 6.16 -10.90 -10.16
N GLN A 58 5.77 -12.12 -9.77
CA GLN A 58 5.46 -13.20 -10.71
C GLN A 58 4.06 -13.02 -11.29
N HIS A 59 3.96 -13.00 -12.62
CA HIS A 59 2.68 -12.95 -13.33
C HIS A 59 2.16 -14.35 -13.66
N ASP A 60 0.94 -14.42 -14.21
CA ASP A 60 0.25 -15.68 -14.53
C ASP A 60 1.01 -16.57 -15.53
N ASP A 61 1.91 -16.00 -16.34
CA ASP A 61 2.82 -16.72 -17.25
C ASP A 61 4.07 -17.27 -16.56
N GLY A 62 4.19 -17.10 -15.24
CA GLY A 62 5.32 -17.52 -14.42
C GLY A 62 6.52 -16.58 -14.49
N VAL A 63 6.46 -15.51 -15.29
CA VAL A 63 7.57 -14.57 -15.49
C VAL A 63 7.53 -13.46 -14.45
N PHE A 64 8.70 -13.17 -13.87
CA PHE A 64 8.87 -12.05 -12.95
C PHE A 64 9.05 -10.74 -13.72
N ARG A 65 8.29 -9.71 -13.35
CA ARG A 65 8.40 -8.35 -13.91
C ARG A 65 8.50 -7.34 -12.78
N LEU A 66 9.23 -6.24 -13.02
CA LEU A 66 9.34 -5.16 -12.05
C LEU A 66 7.98 -4.51 -11.81
N GLN A 67 7.68 -4.25 -10.54
CA GLN A 67 6.59 -3.36 -10.16
C GLN A 67 6.98 -1.90 -10.42
N PRO A 68 6.00 -1.02 -10.68
CA PRO A 68 6.25 0.42 -10.68
C PRO A 68 6.75 0.89 -9.31
N THR A 69 7.64 1.88 -9.26
CA THR A 69 8.18 2.44 -8.00
C THR A 69 7.11 3.17 -7.17
N ALA A 70 5.96 3.47 -7.76
CA ALA A 70 4.77 3.90 -7.06
C ALA A 70 3.58 3.14 -7.63
N LEU A 71 2.84 2.42 -6.79
CA LEU A 71 1.74 1.59 -7.26
C LEU A 71 0.58 1.57 -6.27
N PHE A 72 -0.61 1.31 -6.80
CA PHE A 72 -1.75 0.90 -6.01
C PHE A 72 -1.98 -0.60 -6.21
N ALA A 73 -1.79 -1.36 -5.14
CA ALA A 73 -2.14 -2.76 -5.07
C ALA A 73 -3.61 -2.87 -4.69
N GLY A 74 -4.46 -3.28 -5.63
CA GLY A 74 -5.85 -3.57 -5.31
C GLY A 74 -5.98 -4.82 -4.43
N GLN A 75 -7.20 -5.06 -3.96
CA GLN A 75 -7.51 -6.25 -3.17
C GLN A 75 -7.13 -7.52 -3.92
N MET A 76 -6.57 -8.47 -3.18
CA MET A 76 -6.09 -9.74 -3.71
C MET A 76 -7.13 -10.84 -3.49
N THR A 77 -7.31 -11.71 -4.48
CA THR A 77 -8.09 -12.96 -4.35
C THR A 77 -7.19 -14.19 -4.20
N ARG A 78 -5.89 -14.02 -4.45
CA ARG A 78 -4.85 -15.06 -4.45
C ARG A 78 -3.54 -14.52 -3.90
N PRO A 79 -2.64 -15.38 -3.38
CA PRO A 79 -1.35 -14.94 -2.90
C PRO A 79 -0.54 -14.23 -3.99
N LEU A 80 0.15 -13.16 -3.59
CA LEU A 80 1.13 -12.46 -4.42
C LEU A 80 2.48 -13.11 -4.23
N VAL A 81 3.17 -13.39 -5.33
CA VAL A 81 4.51 -13.98 -5.33
C VAL A 81 5.49 -12.92 -5.81
N MET A 82 6.42 -12.51 -4.95
CA MET A 82 7.38 -11.45 -5.26
C MET A 82 8.80 -11.81 -4.81
N ARG A 83 9.79 -11.06 -5.29
CA ARG A 83 11.18 -11.13 -4.83
C ARG A 83 11.84 -9.75 -4.85
N PRO A 84 12.74 -9.44 -3.91
CA PRO A 84 13.51 -8.20 -3.97
C PRO A 84 14.46 -8.23 -5.17
N THR A 85 14.79 -7.05 -5.70
CA THR A 85 15.73 -6.89 -6.83
C THR A 85 17.01 -6.14 -6.47
N GLY A 86 17.08 -5.62 -5.24
CA GLY A 86 18.18 -4.87 -4.65
C GLY A 86 17.78 -4.42 -3.23
N PRO A 87 18.53 -3.49 -2.62
CA PRO A 87 18.16 -2.87 -1.35
C PRO A 87 16.75 -2.28 -1.40
N THR A 88 15.89 -2.67 -0.47
CA THR A 88 14.49 -2.24 -0.41
C THR A 88 14.35 -1.17 0.65
N GLU A 89 13.66 -0.09 0.31
CA GLU A 89 13.17 0.89 1.27
C GLU A 89 11.86 1.42 0.72
N LEU A 90 10.79 1.42 1.52
CA LEU A 90 9.48 1.85 1.06
C LEU A 90 8.59 2.36 2.20
N VAL A 91 7.62 3.17 1.81
CA VAL A 91 6.49 3.59 2.65
C VAL A 91 5.18 3.27 1.95
N ALA A 92 4.22 2.79 2.72
CA ALA A 92 2.94 2.36 2.18
C ALA A 92 1.77 2.73 3.09
N VAL A 93 0.62 2.95 2.45
CA VAL A 93 -0.67 3.18 3.08
C VAL A 93 -1.55 1.97 2.84
N ARG A 94 -1.92 1.27 3.91
CA ARG A 94 -2.97 0.25 3.87
C ARG A 94 -4.32 0.91 4.15
N PHE A 95 -5.20 0.87 3.15
CA PHE A 95 -6.55 1.37 3.29
C PHE A 95 -7.41 0.36 4.06
N GLU A 96 -8.52 0.83 4.62
CA GLU A 96 -9.63 -0.06 4.93
C GLU A 96 -10.14 -0.73 3.65
N PRO A 97 -10.79 -1.92 3.73
CA PRO A 97 -11.28 -2.63 2.54
C PRO A 97 -12.13 -1.77 1.59
N ASP A 98 -12.89 -0.84 2.14
CA ASP A 98 -13.75 0.12 1.43
C ASP A 98 -13.13 1.53 1.32
N GLY A 99 -11.98 1.76 1.97
CA GLY A 99 -11.42 3.09 2.21
C GLY A 99 -10.74 3.75 1.02
N ALA A 100 -10.32 2.97 0.03
CA ALA A 100 -9.53 3.48 -1.10
C ALA A 100 -10.37 4.09 -2.24
N ARG A 101 -11.71 4.05 -2.20
CA ARG A 101 -12.55 4.46 -3.35
C ARG A 101 -12.34 5.93 -3.71
N GLY A 102 -12.38 6.82 -2.72
CA GLY A 102 -12.17 8.26 -2.93
C GLY A 102 -10.77 8.56 -3.47
N PHE A 103 -9.75 7.84 -2.98
CA PHE A 103 -8.41 7.90 -3.53
C PHE A 103 -8.39 7.45 -4.99
N LEU A 104 -8.87 6.24 -5.29
CA LEU A 104 -8.72 5.64 -6.60
C LEU A 104 -9.54 6.36 -7.68
N GLY A 105 -10.66 6.99 -7.32
CA GLY A 105 -11.54 7.73 -8.23
C GLY A 105 -12.34 6.85 -9.19
N ARG A 106 -12.30 5.52 -9.00
CA ARG A 106 -13.02 4.49 -9.77
C ARG A 106 -13.39 3.31 -8.86
N PRO A 107 -14.29 2.41 -9.28
CA PRO A 107 -14.62 1.21 -8.51
C PRO A 107 -13.38 0.40 -8.11
N LEU A 108 -13.30 -0.02 -6.84
CA LEU A 108 -12.18 -0.83 -6.34
C LEU A 108 -12.09 -2.20 -7.03
N SER A 109 -13.22 -2.73 -7.50
CA SER A 109 -13.29 -3.97 -8.28
C SER A 109 -12.51 -3.90 -9.59
N GLU A 110 -12.31 -2.71 -10.17
CA GLU A 110 -11.46 -2.55 -11.36
C GLU A 110 -9.97 -2.72 -11.05
N ALA A 111 -9.58 -2.69 -9.78
CA ALA A 111 -8.22 -2.87 -9.31
C ALA A 111 -7.96 -4.26 -8.69
N THR A 112 -8.99 -5.10 -8.53
CA THR A 112 -8.84 -6.45 -7.95
C THR A 112 -7.77 -7.25 -8.70
N ASP A 113 -6.84 -7.85 -7.95
CA ASP A 113 -5.67 -8.58 -8.47
C ASP A 113 -4.75 -7.78 -9.41
N ARG A 114 -4.77 -6.45 -9.34
CA ARG A 114 -3.94 -5.57 -10.20
C ARG A 114 -3.03 -4.67 -9.39
N ARG A 115 -1.86 -4.39 -9.98
CA ARG A 115 -0.91 -3.37 -9.53
C ARG A 115 -1.01 -2.24 -10.53
N LEU A 116 -1.69 -1.18 -10.13
CA LEU A 116 -1.92 -0.04 -10.98
C LEU A 116 -0.74 0.91 -10.82
N ASP A 117 -0.13 1.28 -11.93
CA ASP A 117 0.96 2.25 -11.95
C ASP A 117 0.46 3.61 -11.43
N MET A 118 1.14 4.15 -10.41
CA MET A 118 0.85 5.43 -9.79
C MET A 118 2.02 6.41 -9.90
N VAL A 119 3.04 6.11 -10.70
CA VAL A 119 4.26 6.94 -10.84
C VAL A 119 3.91 8.36 -11.30
N GLU A 120 3.07 8.50 -12.32
CA GLU A 120 2.63 9.83 -12.79
C GLU A 120 1.81 10.56 -11.73
N ARG A 121 0.95 9.84 -11.01
CA ARG A 121 0.10 10.43 -9.97
C ARG A 121 0.88 10.91 -8.75
N LEU A 122 1.96 10.21 -8.41
CA LEU A 122 2.88 10.58 -7.33
C LEU A 122 4.07 11.40 -7.85
N ALA A 123 4.01 11.93 -9.08
CA ALA A 123 5.09 12.76 -9.60
C ALA A 123 5.38 13.96 -8.68
N GLY A 124 6.65 14.10 -8.28
CA GLY A 124 7.10 15.13 -7.35
C GLY A 124 6.88 14.82 -5.86
N PHE A 125 6.25 13.69 -5.52
CA PHE A 125 6.27 13.18 -4.16
C PHE A 125 7.70 12.77 -3.77
N VAL A 126 8.11 13.16 -2.57
CA VAL A 126 9.41 12.84 -1.99
C VAL A 126 9.23 12.51 -0.52
N ALA A 127 9.94 11.49 -0.07
CA ALA A 127 10.01 11.06 1.31
C ALA A 127 11.50 10.92 1.73
N PRO A 128 11.87 11.25 2.97
CA PRO A 128 13.25 11.17 3.41
C PRO A 128 13.70 9.72 3.60
N ALA A 129 14.73 9.29 2.87
CA ALA A 129 15.33 7.97 3.03
C ALA A 129 16.00 7.83 4.41
N GLY A 130 15.92 6.64 5.01
CA GLY A 130 16.41 6.31 6.34
C GLY A 130 15.62 6.93 7.51
N ASP A 131 14.50 7.60 7.24
CA ASP A 131 13.65 8.26 8.26
C ASP A 131 12.20 7.76 8.18
N PRO A 132 11.87 6.65 8.87
CA PRO A 132 10.52 6.09 8.89
C PRO A 132 9.44 7.08 9.33
N THR A 133 9.74 7.95 10.31
CA THR A 133 8.75 8.93 10.80
C THR A 133 8.54 10.05 9.78
N GLY A 134 9.62 10.52 9.15
CA GLY A 134 9.56 11.49 8.05
C GLY A 134 8.84 10.93 6.81
N GLN A 135 9.03 9.66 6.48
CA GLN A 135 8.31 8.97 5.39
C GLN A 135 6.81 8.92 5.64
N VAL A 136 6.42 8.51 6.85
CA VAL A 136 5.01 8.46 7.28
C VAL A 136 4.39 9.85 7.24
N ALA A 137 5.09 10.86 7.77
CA ALA A 137 4.63 12.25 7.75
C ALA A 137 4.45 12.76 6.30
N ALA A 138 5.39 12.45 5.41
CA ALA A 138 5.32 12.84 4.00
C ALA A 138 4.12 12.20 3.29
N ILE A 139 3.96 10.88 3.35
CA ILE A 139 2.86 10.19 2.64
C ILE A 139 1.50 10.55 3.23
N ALA A 140 1.40 10.73 4.56
CA ALA A 140 0.17 11.13 5.22
C ALA A 140 -0.24 12.56 4.80
N GLY A 141 0.69 13.51 4.85
CA GLY A 141 0.42 14.89 4.42
C GLY A 141 0.06 14.98 2.94
N TRP A 142 0.71 14.18 2.08
CA TRP A 142 0.34 14.09 0.68
C TRP A 142 -1.08 13.55 0.51
N LEU A 143 -1.44 12.48 1.22
CA LEU A 143 -2.76 11.86 1.13
C LEU A 143 -3.88 12.78 1.64
N GLU A 144 -3.64 13.51 2.74
CA GLU A 144 -4.56 14.55 3.23
C GLU A 144 -4.76 15.67 2.19
N ALA A 145 -3.69 16.09 1.50
CA ALA A 145 -3.80 17.06 0.41
C ALA A 145 -4.59 16.53 -0.80
N GLN A 146 -4.53 15.22 -1.08
CA GLN A 146 -5.38 14.59 -2.11
C GLN A 146 -6.85 14.56 -1.69
N MET A 147 -7.12 14.23 -0.43
CA MET A 147 -8.47 14.26 0.15
C MET A 147 -9.07 15.67 0.15
N GLY A 148 -8.26 16.73 0.30
CA GLY A 148 -8.73 18.11 0.14
C GLY A 148 -9.14 18.49 -1.29
N ARG A 149 -8.74 17.71 -2.31
CA ARG A 149 -9.02 17.98 -3.73
C ARG A 149 -10.18 17.17 -4.28
N ALA A 150 -10.60 16.12 -3.58
CA ALA A 150 -11.67 15.21 -4.00
C ALA A 150 -12.50 14.81 -2.77
N GLU A 151 -13.82 14.80 -2.89
CA GLU A 151 -14.68 14.40 -1.78
C GLU A 151 -14.55 12.89 -1.54
N TRP A 152 -13.86 12.52 -0.46
CA TRP A 152 -13.76 11.13 -0.03
C TRP A 152 -14.93 10.82 0.88
N THR A 153 -15.73 9.84 0.49
CA THR A 153 -16.86 9.36 1.27
C THR A 153 -16.75 7.86 1.47
N ILE A 154 -17.20 7.42 2.63
CA ILE A 154 -17.53 6.03 2.88
C ILE A 154 -19.05 5.93 2.83
N ASP A 155 -19.57 4.94 2.12
CA ASP A 155 -21.00 4.65 2.15
C ASP A 155 -21.38 4.17 3.56
N PRO A 156 -22.27 4.87 4.28
CA PRO A 156 -22.69 4.48 5.63
C PRO A 156 -23.20 3.05 5.70
N MET A 157 -23.91 2.57 4.66
CA MET A 157 -24.45 1.21 4.60
C MET A 157 -23.38 0.12 4.58
N ILE A 158 -22.16 0.45 4.14
CA ILE A 158 -21.02 -0.48 4.14
C ILE A 158 -20.43 -0.66 5.54
N ARG A 159 -20.57 0.35 6.41
CA ARG A 159 -20.01 0.36 7.77
C ARG A 159 -21.03 0.29 8.88
N GLU A 160 -22.30 0.15 8.56
CA GLU A 160 -23.28 -0.25 9.55
C GLU A 160 -22.80 -1.59 10.15
N PRO A 161 -22.61 -1.68 11.48
CA PRO A 161 -22.40 -2.98 12.09
C PRO A 161 -23.62 -3.81 11.71
N ALA A 162 -23.39 -4.94 11.03
CA ALA A 162 -24.45 -5.83 10.60
C ALA A 162 -25.44 -5.97 11.76
N LEU A 163 -26.66 -5.47 11.57
CA LEU A 163 -27.71 -5.57 12.58
C LEU A 163 -27.77 -7.03 13.04
N ASN A 164 -27.55 -7.23 14.33
CA ASN A 164 -27.49 -8.53 15.01
C ASN A 164 -28.46 -9.58 14.42
N GLY A 165 -27.94 -10.77 14.13
CA GLY A 165 -28.66 -12.03 14.30
C GLY A 165 -29.67 -12.44 13.22
N ALA A 166 -29.22 -13.31 12.32
CA ALA A 166 -30.03 -14.44 11.89
C ALA A 166 -29.11 -15.64 11.69
N LEU A 167 -29.31 -16.65 12.53
CA LEU A 167 -28.77 -18.00 12.38
C LEU A 167 -29.10 -18.52 10.97
N PHE A 168 -28.11 -19.13 10.34
CA PHE A 168 -28.31 -20.25 9.41
C PHE A 168 -27.48 -21.42 9.92
#